data_AF-A0A9D2GPE7-F1
#
_entry.id   AF-A0A9D2GPE7-F1
#
_cell.length_a   1.000
_cell.length_b   1.000
_cell.length_c   1.000
_cell.angle_alpha   90.00
_cell.angle_beta   90.00
_cell.angle_gamma   90.00
#
_symmetry.space_group_name_H-M   'P 1'
#
loop_
_entity.id
_entity.type
_entity.pdbx_description
1 polymer ?
#
loop_
_entity_poly.entity_id
_entity_poly.type
_entity_poly.pdbx_seq_one_letter_code
_entity_poly.pdbx_strand_id
1 'polypeptide(L)'
;MAFTNNVMIVRHKLLAMMVNKWKEDRLCQDIDRLPIQLSPRNSEVLGRCCIHKERAVWKYKMFPLLGYDMSDEKDELTPLSDYARRAINGEREQKENIMSVIDEACSSCVKTNYEITNLCRGCVARSCSMNCPKGAITHDKKRHGQAVIDHDLCINCGKCYQSCPYHAIVYVPVPCEEACPVKAISKDQYGVEHIDESKCIYCGKCLNACPFGAIFEISQVFDVLNNIWDGKPVVAMVAPSILGQFNTTKEKLYGAIKAIGFTAVVEVAEGAMMTVSNEAVELKEKLGEGQPFMTTSCCPSYIQLVRKHIPDMAPFVSASGSPMYYTAQIIKEKYPDAKQVFIGPCIAKRKEAKENPNVDYVMT
;
A
#
# COMPACT_ATOMS: atom_id res chain seq x y z
N MET A 1 -14.80 -2.63 8.82
CA MET A 1 -13.94 -1.48 9.15
C MET A 1 -12.51 -1.97 9.23
N ALA A 2 -11.54 -1.29 8.61
CA ALA A 2 -10.13 -1.55 8.89
C ALA A 2 -9.86 -1.10 10.33
N PHE A 3 -9.28 -1.97 11.15
CA PHE A 3 -8.84 -1.58 12.48
C PHE A 3 -7.75 -0.52 12.36
N THR A 4 -7.86 0.56 13.12
CA THR A 4 -6.79 1.54 13.24
C THR A 4 -5.55 0.85 13.80
N ASN A 5 -4.45 0.92 13.06
CA ASN A 5 -3.18 0.34 13.46
C ASN A 5 -2.08 1.41 13.41
N ASN A 6 -1.00 1.18 14.15
CA ASN A 6 0.09 2.15 14.32
C ASN A 6 0.94 2.35 13.05
N VAL A 7 0.78 1.51 12.02
CA VAL A 7 1.60 1.56 10.81
C VAL A 7 1.39 2.87 10.05
N MET A 8 0.13 3.31 9.90
CA MET A 8 -0.18 4.57 9.21
C MET A 8 0.36 5.78 9.97
N ILE A 9 0.26 5.77 11.31
CA ILE A 9 0.80 6.82 12.18
C ILE A 9 2.31 6.95 11.98
N VAL A 10 3.01 5.81 11.95
CA VAL A 10 4.46 5.76 11.72
C VAL A 10 4.82 6.33 10.35
N ARG A 11 4.12 5.92 9.28
CA ARG A 11 4.38 6.44 7.91
C ARG A 11 4.19 7.95 7.84
N HIS A 12 3.10 8.48 8.38
CA HIS A 12 2.83 9.91 8.41
C HIS A 12 3.87 10.68 9.23
N LYS A 13 4.27 10.15 10.39
CA LYS A 13 5.29 10.78 11.24
C LYS A 13 6.64 10.85 10.54
N LEU A 14 7.07 9.77 9.88
CA LEU A 14 8.31 9.75 9.10
C LEU A 14 8.28 10.79 7.97
N LEU A 15 7.21 10.78 7.18
CA LEU A 15 7.07 11.74 6.07
C LEU A 15 7.06 13.18 6.59
N ALA A 16 6.31 13.49 7.65
CA ALA A 16 6.29 14.82 8.26
C ALA A 16 7.67 15.26 8.76
N MET A 17 8.43 14.36 9.41
CA MET A 17 9.80 14.65 9.84
C MET A 17 10.73 14.96 8.67
N MET A 18 10.64 14.20 7.58
CA MET A 18 11.43 14.44 6.37
C MET A 18 11.04 15.74 5.68
N VAL A 19 9.74 16.02 5.52
CA VAL A 19 9.24 17.27 4.92
C VAL A 19 9.62 18.50 5.75
N ASN A 20 9.58 18.41 7.07
CA ASN A 20 10.03 19.51 7.95
C ASN A 20 11.52 19.80 7.73
N LYS A 21 12.36 18.76 7.66
CA LYS A 21 13.79 18.93 7.37
C LYS A 21 14.06 19.46 5.97
N TRP A 22 13.26 19.06 4.99
CA TRP A 22 13.32 19.60 3.62
C TRP A 22 12.98 21.09 3.59
N LYS A 23 11.93 21.51 4.30
CA LYS A 23 11.52 22.92 4.41
C LYS A 23 12.61 23.81 5.04
N GLU A 24 13.46 23.23 5.89
CA GLU A 24 14.60 23.90 6.52
C GLU A 24 15.89 23.83 5.69
N ASP A 25 15.86 23.25 4.47
CA ASP A 25 17.03 22.98 3.64
C ASP A 25 18.10 22.09 4.32
N ARG A 26 17.65 21.20 5.23
CA ARG A 26 18.51 20.31 6.03
C ARG A 26 18.29 18.83 5.77
N LEU A 27 17.39 18.45 4.86
CA LEU A 27 17.06 17.03 4.63
C LEU A 27 18.32 16.20 4.31
N CYS A 28 19.11 16.63 3.32
CA CYS A 28 20.34 15.92 2.93
C CYS A 28 21.42 15.89 4.01
N GLN A 29 21.38 16.80 4.99
CA GLN A 29 22.38 16.85 6.06
C GLN A 29 21.98 15.96 7.25
N ASP A 30 20.68 15.90 7.53
CA ASP A 30 20.16 15.33 8.77
C ASP A 30 19.46 13.97 8.60
N ILE A 31 19.12 13.57 7.38
CA ILE A 31 18.32 12.34 7.15
C ILE A 31 19.00 11.09 7.70
N ASP A 32 20.33 10.99 7.61
CA ASP A 32 21.11 9.88 8.16
C ASP A 32 21.07 9.81 9.70
N ARG A 33 20.73 10.92 10.37
CA ARG A 33 20.57 10.98 11.83
C ARG A 33 19.17 10.58 12.26
N LEU A 34 18.17 10.60 11.37
CA LEU A 34 16.80 10.30 11.74
C LEU A 34 16.61 8.90 12.36
N PRO A 35 17.20 7.82 11.83
CA PRO A 35 17.11 6.50 12.48
C PRO A 35 17.64 6.51 13.93
N ILE A 36 18.71 7.26 14.20
CA ILE A 36 19.32 7.36 15.54
C ILE A 36 18.44 8.22 16.47
N GLN A 37 17.82 9.27 15.95
CA GLN A 37 16.88 10.11 16.71
C GLN A 37 15.60 9.35 17.08
N LEU A 38 15.11 8.52 16.16
CA LEU A 38 13.93 7.68 16.37
C LEU A 38 14.19 6.52 17.34
N SER A 39 15.37 5.92 17.26
CA SER A 39 15.81 4.80 18.11
C SER A 39 17.19 5.08 18.73
N PRO A 40 17.28 5.93 19.78
CA PRO A 40 18.52 6.25 20.49
C PRO A 40 19.20 5.03 21.10
N ARG A 41 20.49 5.14 21.47
CA ARG A 41 21.26 3.97 21.97
C ARG A 41 20.65 3.30 23.19
N ASN A 42 20.03 4.09 24.06
CA ASN A 42 19.47 3.62 25.33
C ASN A 42 17.93 3.50 25.28
N SER A 43 17.31 3.55 24.09
CA SER A 43 15.87 3.36 24.00
C SER A 43 15.48 1.89 24.08
N GLU A 44 14.32 1.63 24.66
CA GLU A 44 13.71 0.30 24.60
C GLU A 44 13.37 -0.06 23.15
N VAL A 45 13.64 -1.30 22.78
CA VAL A 45 13.35 -1.82 21.44
C VAL A 45 11.86 -2.17 21.38
N LEU A 46 11.10 -1.50 20.53
CA LEU A 46 9.63 -1.59 20.55
C LEU A 46 9.06 -2.90 20.01
N GLY A 47 9.79 -3.59 19.12
CA GLY A 47 9.26 -4.80 18.48
C GLY A 47 10.20 -5.45 17.47
N ARG A 48 11.50 -5.30 17.66
CA ARG A 48 12.56 -5.90 16.83
C ARG A 48 13.58 -6.59 17.74
N CYS A 49 14.48 -7.38 17.16
CA CYS A 49 15.47 -8.13 17.93
C CYS A 49 16.49 -7.24 18.65
N CYS A 50 16.83 -6.08 18.08
CA CYS A 50 17.78 -5.14 18.66
C CYS A 50 17.61 -3.73 18.08
N ILE A 51 18.25 -2.75 18.73
CA ILE A 51 18.24 -1.34 18.29
C ILE A 51 18.85 -1.15 16.89
N HIS A 52 19.79 -2.01 16.49
CA HIS A 52 20.43 -1.95 15.18
C HIS A 52 19.43 -2.30 14.06
N LYS A 53 18.68 -3.39 14.23
CA LYS A 53 17.60 -3.78 13.31
C LYS A 53 16.54 -2.69 13.24
N GLU A 54 16.17 -2.09 14.37
CA GLU A 54 15.17 -1.02 14.40
C GLU A 54 15.62 0.22 13.61
N ARG A 55 16.89 0.62 13.73
CA ARG A 55 17.47 1.70 12.93
C ARG A 55 17.53 1.38 11.44
N ALA A 56 17.88 0.14 11.08
CA ALA A 56 17.86 -0.30 9.68
C ALA A 56 16.43 -0.20 9.12
N VAL A 57 15.43 -0.70 9.86
CA VAL A 57 14.01 -0.54 9.48
C VAL A 57 13.62 0.93 9.31
N TRP A 58 14.07 1.83 10.19
CA TRP A 58 13.82 3.27 10.00
C TRP A 58 14.48 3.82 8.74
N LYS A 59 15.73 3.42 8.46
CA LYS A 59 16.45 3.80 7.24
C LYS A 59 15.63 3.41 6.00
N TYR A 60 15.27 2.14 5.89
CA TYR A 60 14.59 1.61 4.72
C TYR A 60 13.13 2.03 4.60
N LYS A 61 12.46 2.39 5.69
CA LYS A 61 11.12 3.02 5.62
C LYS A 61 11.13 4.41 5.02
N MET A 62 12.25 5.15 5.12
CA MET A 62 12.39 6.45 4.46
C MET A 62 12.68 6.31 2.95
N PHE A 63 13.19 5.16 2.52
CA PHE A 63 13.57 4.90 1.13
C PHE A 63 12.40 5.04 0.13
N PRO A 64 11.25 4.37 0.30
CA PRO A 64 10.09 4.61 -0.54
C PRO A 64 9.46 5.99 -0.32
N LEU A 65 9.66 6.64 0.83
CA LEU A 65 9.22 8.03 1.03
C LEU A 65 10.04 9.05 0.23
N LEU A 66 11.30 8.71 -0.08
CA LEU A 66 12.13 9.42 -1.06
C LEU A 66 11.83 8.99 -2.49
N GLY A 67 10.83 8.13 -2.71
CA GLY A 67 10.41 7.66 -4.03
C GLY A 67 11.33 6.63 -4.68
N TYR A 68 12.05 5.84 -3.89
CA TYR A 68 12.81 4.67 -4.36
C TYR A 68 12.07 3.36 -4.10
N ASP A 69 12.38 2.34 -4.90
CA ASP A 69 12.05 0.95 -4.63
C ASP A 69 13.26 0.23 -4.03
N MET A 70 13.08 -0.83 -3.24
CA MET A 70 14.19 -1.62 -2.72
C MET A 70 15.19 -2.11 -3.78
N SER A 71 14.76 -2.35 -5.03
CA SER A 71 15.68 -2.68 -6.12
C SER A 71 16.60 -1.54 -6.59
N ASP A 72 16.41 -0.31 -6.09
CA ASP A 72 17.33 0.83 -6.30
C ASP A 72 18.54 0.81 -5.35
N GLU A 73 18.47 0.07 -4.24
CA GLU A 73 19.65 -0.11 -3.41
C GLU A 73 20.59 -1.11 -4.07
N LYS A 74 21.77 -0.63 -4.47
CA LYS A 74 22.85 -1.45 -5.04
C LYS A 74 24.03 -1.62 -4.09
N ASP A 75 24.12 -0.76 -3.07
CA ASP A 75 25.17 -0.77 -2.06
C ASP A 75 24.59 -0.29 -0.72
N GLU A 76 24.55 -1.18 0.27
CA GLU A 76 24.02 -0.95 1.61
C GLU A 76 24.76 0.17 2.36
N LEU A 77 26.04 0.44 1.99
CA LEU A 77 26.85 1.51 2.56
C LEU A 77 26.45 2.90 2.05
N THR A 78 25.65 2.98 0.98
CA THR A 78 25.17 4.26 0.45
C THR A 78 24.28 4.96 1.51
N PRO A 79 24.64 6.17 1.95
CA PRO A 79 23.87 6.88 2.96
C PRO A 79 22.54 7.40 2.40
N LEU A 80 21.53 7.58 3.28
CA LEU A 80 20.24 8.14 2.88
C LEU A 80 20.35 9.56 2.36
N SER A 81 21.36 10.31 2.82
CA SER A 81 21.64 11.67 2.33
C SER A 81 21.91 11.72 0.84
N ASP A 82 22.58 10.70 0.29
CA ASP A 82 22.87 10.63 -1.14
C ASP A 82 21.60 10.35 -1.94
N TYR A 83 20.78 9.40 -1.49
CA TYR A 83 19.46 9.14 -2.07
C TYR A 83 18.54 10.36 -1.98
N ALA A 84 18.55 11.08 -0.86
CA ALA A 84 17.77 12.30 -0.70
C ALA A 84 18.22 13.40 -1.67
N ARG A 85 19.53 13.55 -1.88
CA ARG A 85 20.08 14.51 -2.85
C ARG A 85 19.65 14.18 -4.27
N ARG A 86 19.83 12.92 -4.70
CA ARG A 86 19.37 12.44 -6.01
C ARG A 86 17.86 12.63 -6.17
N ALA A 87 17.08 12.39 -5.12
CA ALA A 87 15.64 12.59 -5.16
C ALA A 87 15.24 14.05 -5.34
N ILE A 88 15.93 14.97 -4.65
CA ILE A 88 15.71 16.41 -4.76
C ILE A 88 16.11 16.92 -6.15
N ASN A 89 17.25 16.45 -6.67
CA ASN A 89 17.75 16.84 -7.98
C ASN A 89 16.97 16.23 -9.16
N GLY A 90 16.03 15.32 -8.89
CA GLY A 90 15.31 14.60 -9.94
C GLY A 90 16.15 13.55 -10.68
N GLU A 91 17.27 13.11 -10.09
CA GLU A 91 18.20 12.09 -10.62
C GLU A 91 17.71 10.67 -10.29
N ARG A 92 16.43 10.40 -10.52
CA ARG A 92 15.79 9.09 -10.26
C ARG A 92 15.23 8.49 -11.53
N GLU A 93 15.44 7.19 -11.71
CA GLU A 93 14.77 6.46 -12.77
C GLU A 93 13.28 6.34 -12.47
N GLN A 94 12.44 6.64 -13.47
CA GLN A 94 11.00 6.49 -13.33
C GLN A 94 10.63 5.00 -13.45
N LYS A 95 10.24 4.38 -12.34
CA LYS A 95 9.91 2.96 -12.33
C LYS A 95 8.45 2.64 -12.64
N GLU A 96 8.24 1.43 -13.16
CA GLU A 96 6.91 0.91 -13.45
C GLU A 96 6.12 0.54 -12.19
N ASN A 97 6.78 0.02 -11.16
CA ASN A 97 6.13 -0.35 -9.92
C ASN A 97 5.71 0.89 -9.11
N ILE A 98 4.58 0.76 -8.43
CA ILE A 98 3.98 1.83 -7.60
C ILE A 98 4.18 1.55 -6.11
N MET A 99 4.30 0.27 -5.77
CA MET A 99 4.49 -0.22 -4.41
C MET A 99 5.85 -0.90 -4.28
N SER A 100 6.37 -0.90 -3.07
CA SER A 100 7.62 -1.54 -2.68
C SER A 100 7.41 -2.34 -1.41
N VAL A 101 8.06 -3.49 -1.30
CA VAL A 101 8.14 -4.24 -0.05
C VAL A 101 9.52 -4.04 0.54
N ILE A 102 9.57 -3.50 1.75
CA ILE A 102 10.80 -3.32 2.51
C ILE A 102 11.15 -4.67 3.17
N ASP A 103 12.14 -5.34 2.61
CA ASP A 103 12.72 -6.58 3.10
C ASP A 103 13.13 -6.49 4.58
N GLU A 104 13.80 -5.40 4.99
CA GLU A 104 14.31 -5.22 6.34
C GLU A 104 13.17 -5.11 7.39
N ALA A 105 12.00 -4.63 6.95
CA ALA A 105 10.80 -4.49 7.78
C ALA A 105 9.87 -5.70 7.72
N CYS A 106 9.97 -6.50 6.65
CA CYS A 106 9.24 -7.74 6.47
C CYS A 106 9.62 -8.73 7.58
N SER A 107 8.62 -9.35 8.20
CA SER A 107 8.83 -10.35 9.26
C SER A 107 8.95 -11.78 8.72
N SER A 108 8.94 -11.95 7.39
CA SER A 108 8.98 -13.24 6.70
C SER A 108 7.98 -14.24 7.28
N CYS A 109 6.73 -13.79 7.50
CA CYS A 109 5.67 -14.52 8.20
C CYS A 109 5.63 -15.99 7.76
N VAL A 110 5.77 -16.93 8.70
CA VAL A 110 5.83 -18.36 8.37
C VAL A 110 4.58 -18.75 7.57
N LYS A 111 4.75 -19.48 6.46
CA LYS A 111 3.64 -20.02 5.67
C LYS A 111 3.03 -21.27 6.31
N THR A 112 2.94 -21.26 7.63
CA THR A 112 2.28 -22.31 8.39
C THR A 112 0.89 -21.81 8.73
N ASN A 113 -0.13 -22.45 8.18
CA ASN A 113 -1.49 -22.01 8.44
C ASN A 113 -2.01 -22.50 9.79
N TYR A 114 -1.47 -23.56 10.38
CA TYR A 114 -1.98 -24.10 11.65
C TYR A 114 -0.84 -24.45 12.60
N GLU A 115 -0.83 -23.85 13.78
CA GLU A 115 0.18 -24.07 14.81
C GLU A 115 -0.46 -24.59 16.10
N ILE A 116 0.21 -25.53 16.76
CA ILE A 116 -0.25 -26.04 18.07
C ILE A 116 0.43 -25.24 19.18
N THR A 117 -0.39 -24.51 19.93
CA THR A 117 0.07 -23.69 21.05
C THR A 117 0.32 -24.51 22.32
N ASN A 118 0.96 -23.89 23.30
CA ASN A 118 1.16 -24.46 24.64
C ASN A 118 -0.15 -24.68 25.42
N LEU A 119 -1.31 -24.22 24.91
CA LEU A 119 -2.62 -24.53 25.49
C LEU A 119 -3.04 -25.99 25.26
N CYS A 120 -2.33 -26.73 24.39
CA CYS A 120 -2.63 -28.13 24.12
C CYS A 120 -2.55 -28.98 25.39
N ARG A 121 -3.60 -29.76 25.66
CA ARG A 121 -3.77 -30.57 26.87
C ARG A 121 -3.36 -32.05 26.70
N GLY A 122 -2.84 -32.44 25.54
CA GLY A 122 -2.41 -33.82 25.30
C GLY A 122 -3.53 -34.86 25.47
N CYS A 123 -4.74 -34.52 25.00
CA CYS A 123 -5.96 -35.30 25.25
C CYS A 123 -5.82 -36.76 24.84
N VAL A 124 -6.37 -37.66 25.66
CA VAL A 124 -6.45 -39.10 25.34
C VAL A 124 -7.23 -39.37 24.04
N ALA A 125 -8.28 -38.59 23.77
CA ALA A 125 -9.10 -38.73 22.57
C ALA A 125 -8.37 -38.40 21.26
N ARG A 126 -7.30 -37.59 21.30
CA ARG A 126 -6.46 -37.22 20.16
C ARG A 126 -7.25 -36.87 18.88
N SER A 127 -8.37 -36.16 19.01
CA SER A 127 -9.28 -35.85 17.91
C SER A 127 -8.58 -35.14 16.74
N CYS A 128 -7.57 -34.32 17.02
CA CYS A 128 -6.78 -33.64 15.99
C CYS A 128 -5.96 -34.61 15.12
N SER A 129 -5.31 -35.61 15.72
CA SER A 129 -4.50 -36.59 14.98
C SER A 129 -5.38 -37.63 14.28
N MET A 130 -6.42 -38.12 14.96
CA MET A 130 -7.32 -39.15 14.42
C MET A 130 -8.09 -38.69 13.18
N ASN A 131 -8.38 -37.39 13.09
CA ASN A 131 -9.07 -36.80 11.94
C ASN A 131 -8.13 -36.19 10.89
N CYS A 132 -6.81 -36.29 11.07
CA CYS A 132 -5.83 -35.75 10.13
C CYS A 132 -5.69 -36.69 8.91
N PRO A 133 -6.13 -36.30 7.71
CA PRO A 133 -6.17 -37.18 6.54
C PRO A 133 -4.77 -37.56 6.02
N LYS A 134 -3.74 -36.78 6.38
CA LYS A 134 -2.34 -37.01 6.00
C LYS A 134 -1.50 -37.60 7.13
N GLY A 135 -2.09 -37.86 8.30
CA GLY A 135 -1.33 -38.32 9.46
C GLY A 135 -0.28 -37.34 9.96
N ALA A 136 -0.39 -36.06 9.59
CA ALA A 136 0.60 -35.01 9.85
C ALA A 136 0.71 -34.58 11.33
N ILE A 137 0.06 -35.27 12.27
CA ILE A 137 0.05 -34.85 13.68
C ILE A 137 0.61 -35.98 14.54
N THR A 138 1.68 -35.66 15.26
CA THR A 138 2.34 -36.56 16.20
C THR A 138 2.17 -36.03 17.64
N HIS A 139 2.53 -36.84 18.63
CA HIS A 139 2.42 -36.47 20.05
C HIS A 139 3.79 -36.53 20.72
N ASP A 140 4.23 -35.41 21.26
CA ASP A 140 5.51 -35.31 21.95
C ASP A 140 5.39 -35.83 23.40
N LYS A 141 6.01 -36.99 23.65
CA LYS A 141 6.06 -37.60 24.99
C LYS A 141 6.80 -36.73 26.01
N LYS A 142 7.74 -35.89 25.57
CA LYS A 142 8.51 -34.98 26.45
C LYS A 142 7.67 -33.77 26.90
N ARG A 143 6.65 -33.39 26.13
CA ARG A 143 5.71 -32.30 26.43
C ARG A 143 4.36 -32.81 26.88
N HIS A 144 4.34 -33.79 27.80
CA HIS A 144 3.10 -34.35 28.35
C HIS A 144 2.07 -34.83 27.31
N GLY A 145 2.53 -35.30 26.14
CA GLY A 145 1.65 -35.79 25.07
C GLY A 145 1.01 -34.69 24.21
N GLN A 146 1.51 -33.45 24.28
CA GLN A 146 1.09 -32.36 23.40
C GLN A 146 1.26 -32.74 21.93
N ALA A 147 0.27 -32.37 21.12
CA ALA A 147 0.30 -32.61 19.69
C ALA A 147 1.31 -31.66 19.00
N VAL A 148 1.96 -32.14 17.94
CA VAL A 148 2.85 -31.36 17.07
C VAL A 148 2.47 -31.66 15.62
N ILE A 149 2.35 -30.62 14.81
CA ILE A 149 2.09 -30.75 13.37
C ILE A 149 3.43 -30.88 12.64
N ASP A 150 3.52 -31.88 11.77
CA ASP A 150 4.53 -31.97 10.72
C ASP A 150 4.03 -31.15 9.52
N HIS A 151 4.70 -30.02 9.25
CA HIS A 151 4.28 -29.10 8.18
C HIS A 151 4.59 -29.62 6.77
N ASP A 152 5.54 -30.54 6.63
CA ASP A 152 5.87 -31.14 5.33
C ASP A 152 4.75 -32.08 4.86
N LEU A 153 4.03 -32.70 5.80
CA LEU A 153 2.88 -33.57 5.52
C LEU A 153 1.53 -32.83 5.53
N CYS A 154 1.47 -31.65 6.17
CA CYS A 154 0.22 -30.92 6.37
C CYS A 154 -0.27 -30.26 5.07
N ILE A 155 -1.50 -30.58 4.65
CA ILE A 155 -2.17 -29.95 3.49
C ILE A 155 -3.06 -28.76 3.88
N ASN A 156 -2.90 -28.21 5.10
CA ASN A 156 -3.64 -27.05 5.59
C ASN A 156 -5.18 -27.17 5.49
N CYS A 157 -5.74 -28.37 5.71
CA CYS A 157 -7.19 -28.61 5.58
C CYS A 157 -8.04 -28.09 6.76
N GLY A 158 -7.43 -27.65 7.86
CA GLY A 158 -8.13 -27.06 9.01
C GLY A 158 -8.96 -28.02 9.89
N LYS A 159 -9.04 -29.31 9.56
CA LYS A 159 -9.77 -30.30 10.38
C LYS A 159 -9.29 -30.37 11.83
N CYS A 160 -7.96 -30.30 12.03
CA CYS A 160 -7.38 -30.31 13.37
C CYS A 160 -7.84 -29.10 14.20
N TYR A 161 -7.80 -27.90 13.61
CA TYR A 161 -8.31 -26.66 14.19
C TYR A 161 -9.78 -26.77 14.61
N GLN A 162 -10.65 -27.22 13.71
CA GLN A 162 -12.08 -27.40 13.98
C GLN A 162 -12.36 -28.47 15.06
N SER A 163 -11.53 -29.52 15.12
CA SER A 163 -11.72 -30.63 16.06
C SER A 163 -11.22 -30.35 17.48
N CYS A 164 -10.48 -29.26 17.70
CA CYS A 164 -9.84 -29.00 18.97
C CYS A 164 -10.80 -28.25 19.93
N PRO A 165 -11.36 -28.91 20.96
CA PRO A 165 -12.31 -28.25 21.87
C PRO A 165 -11.66 -27.19 22.76
N TYR A 166 -10.33 -27.22 22.88
CA TYR A 166 -9.57 -26.28 23.70
C TYR A 166 -9.08 -25.07 22.90
N HIS A 167 -9.38 -24.98 21.60
CA HIS A 167 -8.85 -23.93 20.71
C HIS A 167 -7.31 -23.80 20.79
N ALA A 168 -6.63 -24.91 21.07
CA ALA A 168 -5.18 -24.94 21.25
C ALA A 168 -4.42 -24.93 19.92
N ILE A 169 -5.10 -25.16 18.80
CA ILE A 169 -4.55 -25.05 17.46
C ILE A 169 -5.02 -23.71 16.93
N VAL A 170 -4.09 -22.87 16.48
CA VAL A 170 -4.37 -21.52 15.98
C VAL A 170 -4.10 -21.46 14.48
N TYR A 171 -4.93 -20.71 13.77
CA TYR A 171 -4.63 -20.36 12.38
C TYR A 171 -3.68 -19.16 12.35
N VAL A 172 -2.52 -19.30 11.71
CA VAL A 172 -1.56 -18.20 11.58
C VAL A 172 -1.64 -17.64 10.16
N PRO A 173 -2.30 -16.49 9.96
CA PRO A 173 -2.43 -15.91 8.63
C PRO A 173 -1.12 -15.28 8.16
N VAL A 174 -0.96 -15.19 6.83
CA VAL A 174 -0.03 -14.25 6.21
C VAL A 174 -0.86 -13.03 5.75
N PRO A 175 -0.94 -11.94 6.54
CA PRO A 175 -1.99 -10.93 6.37
C PRO A 175 -1.97 -10.25 4.99
N CYS A 176 -0.78 -10.02 4.42
CA CYS A 176 -0.65 -9.41 3.11
C CYS A 176 -1.05 -10.35 1.96
N GLU A 177 -0.71 -11.64 2.05
CA GLU A 177 -1.11 -12.64 1.04
C GLU A 177 -2.63 -12.86 1.07
N GLU A 178 -3.23 -13.01 2.25
CA GLU A 178 -4.67 -13.22 2.40
C GLU A 178 -5.51 -12.01 2.02
N ALA A 179 -5.02 -10.80 2.30
CA ALA A 179 -5.72 -9.58 1.92
C ALA A 179 -5.71 -9.34 0.40
N CYS A 180 -4.84 -10.03 -0.36
CA CYS A 180 -4.70 -9.83 -1.80
C CYS A 180 -5.75 -10.65 -2.59
N PRO A 181 -6.77 -9.99 -3.20
CA PRO A 181 -7.87 -10.70 -3.86
C PRO A 181 -7.45 -11.46 -5.11
N VAL A 182 -6.32 -11.07 -5.72
CA VAL A 182 -5.79 -11.62 -6.97
C VAL A 182 -4.53 -12.47 -6.76
N LYS A 183 -4.19 -12.79 -5.49
CA LYS A 183 -3.02 -13.59 -5.11
C LYS A 183 -1.71 -13.12 -5.78
N ALA A 184 -1.54 -11.80 -5.85
CA ALA A 184 -0.35 -11.17 -6.41
C ALA A 184 0.82 -11.07 -5.43
N ILE A 185 0.70 -11.59 -4.20
CA ILE A 185 1.79 -11.58 -3.23
C ILE A 185 2.27 -13.01 -3.04
N SER A 186 3.57 -13.20 -3.18
CA SER A 186 4.25 -14.49 -2.99
C SER A 186 5.55 -14.27 -2.24
N LYS A 187 6.14 -15.35 -1.77
CA LYS A 187 7.38 -15.33 -1.00
C LYS A 187 8.54 -15.76 -1.88
N ASP A 188 9.66 -15.08 -1.79
CA ASP A 188 10.89 -15.45 -2.48
C ASP A 188 11.67 -16.56 -1.76
N GLN A 189 12.84 -16.90 -2.29
CA GLN A 189 13.76 -17.89 -1.73
C GLN A 189 14.38 -17.48 -0.38
N TYR A 190 14.37 -16.18 -0.04
CA TYR A 190 14.90 -15.64 1.21
C TYR A 190 13.81 -15.47 2.27
N GLY A 191 12.57 -15.79 1.94
CA GLY A 191 11.44 -15.72 2.84
C GLY A 191 10.75 -14.35 2.89
N VAL A 192 11.13 -13.41 2.01
CA VAL A 192 10.53 -12.06 1.91
C VAL A 192 9.34 -12.10 0.97
N GLU A 193 8.26 -11.42 1.34
CA GLU A 193 7.11 -11.27 0.45
C GLU A 193 7.38 -10.25 -0.67
N HIS A 194 6.99 -10.58 -1.88
CA HIS A 194 7.10 -9.74 -3.08
C HIS A 194 5.76 -9.57 -3.77
N ILE A 195 5.59 -8.46 -4.47
CA ILE A 195 4.38 -8.15 -5.23
C ILE A 195 4.65 -8.45 -6.71
N ASP A 196 3.89 -9.39 -7.26
CA ASP A 196 3.86 -9.72 -8.68
C ASP A 196 3.05 -8.64 -9.43
N GLU A 197 3.78 -7.69 -10.03
CA GLU A 197 3.22 -6.57 -10.78
C GLU A 197 2.35 -7.03 -11.98
N SER A 198 2.62 -8.22 -12.55
CA SER A 198 1.82 -8.75 -13.65
C SER A 198 0.39 -9.07 -13.22
N LYS A 199 0.19 -9.47 -11.95
CA LYS A 199 -1.12 -9.78 -11.35
C LYS A 199 -1.69 -8.62 -10.56
N CYS A 200 -0.85 -7.76 -9.97
CA CYS A 200 -1.29 -6.71 -9.05
C CYS A 200 -2.29 -5.74 -9.70
N ILE A 201 -3.34 -5.39 -8.95
CA ILE A 201 -4.36 -4.39 -9.34
C ILE A 201 -4.26 -3.09 -8.51
N TYR A 202 -3.18 -2.93 -7.75
CA TYR A 202 -2.85 -1.75 -6.92
C TYR A 202 -3.92 -1.28 -5.93
N CYS A 203 -4.78 -2.17 -5.45
CA CYS A 203 -5.89 -1.82 -4.55
C CYS A 203 -5.46 -1.43 -3.12
N GLY A 204 -4.18 -1.57 -2.76
CA GLY A 204 -3.64 -1.16 -1.46
C GLY A 204 -4.09 -1.99 -0.25
N LYS A 205 -4.87 -3.07 -0.44
CA LYS A 205 -5.36 -3.91 0.67
C LYS A 205 -4.21 -4.52 1.48
N CYS A 206 -3.16 -4.99 0.81
CA CYS A 206 -1.97 -5.56 1.45
C CYS A 206 -1.20 -4.53 2.28
N LEU A 207 -1.10 -3.29 1.82
CA LEU A 207 -0.48 -2.18 2.54
C LEU A 207 -1.19 -1.91 3.88
N ASN A 208 -2.52 -1.92 3.88
CA ASN A 208 -3.31 -1.73 5.09
C ASN A 208 -3.30 -2.96 6.02
N ALA A 209 -3.17 -4.16 5.45
CA ALA A 209 -3.22 -5.43 6.19
C ALA A 209 -1.89 -5.79 6.86
N CYS A 210 -0.74 -5.34 6.34
CA CYS A 210 0.57 -5.70 6.87
C CYS A 210 0.81 -5.05 8.25
N PRO A 211 0.85 -5.80 9.37
CA PRO A 211 1.00 -5.23 10.71
C PRO A 211 2.42 -4.71 10.97
N PHE A 212 3.41 -5.18 10.20
CA PHE A 212 4.80 -4.73 10.30
C PHE A 212 5.05 -3.40 9.58
N GLY A 213 4.11 -3.01 8.71
CA GLY A 213 4.30 -1.90 7.79
C GLY A 213 5.52 -2.12 6.93
N ALA A 214 5.59 -3.26 6.24
CA ALA A 214 6.67 -3.56 5.30
C ALA A 214 6.33 -3.10 3.87
N ILE A 215 5.04 -2.97 3.53
CA ILE A 215 4.58 -2.58 2.21
C ILE A 215 4.34 -1.07 2.17
N PHE A 216 4.99 -0.38 1.25
CA PHE A 216 4.88 1.07 1.06
C PHE A 216 4.47 1.38 -0.38
N GLU A 217 3.80 2.51 -0.57
CA GLU A 217 3.78 3.17 -1.86
C GLU A 217 5.04 4.05 -1.98
N ILE A 218 5.62 4.03 -3.17
CA ILE A 218 6.75 4.87 -3.57
C ILE A 218 6.27 6.32 -3.67
N SER A 219 6.68 7.20 -2.79
CA SER A 219 6.13 8.56 -2.70
C SER A 219 6.58 9.46 -3.86
N GLN A 220 5.69 10.35 -4.30
CA GLN A 220 5.98 11.47 -5.21
C GLN A 220 5.98 12.82 -4.48
N VAL A 221 5.99 12.83 -3.14
CA VAL A 221 5.85 14.06 -2.33
C VAL A 221 6.98 15.04 -2.60
N PHE A 222 8.24 14.57 -2.66
CA PHE A 222 9.37 15.46 -2.93
C PHE A 222 9.37 16.00 -4.36
N ASP A 223 8.87 15.22 -5.34
CA ASP A 223 8.68 15.73 -6.70
C ASP A 223 7.70 16.91 -6.73
N VAL A 224 6.56 16.76 -6.05
CA VAL A 224 5.55 17.82 -5.96
C VAL A 224 6.10 19.04 -5.22
N LEU A 225 6.74 18.83 -4.08
CA LEU A 225 7.30 19.90 -3.25
C LEU A 225 8.40 20.68 -3.99
N ASN A 226 9.28 20.01 -4.73
CA ASN A 226 10.32 20.69 -5.52
C ASN A 226 9.70 21.51 -6.65
N ASN A 227 8.67 21.01 -7.35
CA ASN A 227 7.99 21.82 -8.38
C ASN A 227 7.34 23.09 -7.78
N ILE A 228 6.74 22.98 -6.59
CA ILE A 228 6.19 24.14 -5.87
C ILE A 228 7.32 25.12 -5.48
N TRP A 229 8.43 24.60 -4.96
CA TRP A 229 9.57 25.41 -4.51
C TRP A 229 10.29 26.13 -5.66
N ASP A 230 10.39 25.48 -6.83
CA ASP A 230 10.90 26.06 -8.08
C ASP A 230 10.00 27.18 -8.64
N GLY A 231 8.84 27.44 -8.03
CA GLY A 231 7.88 28.43 -8.48
C GLY A 231 7.10 28.01 -9.73
N LYS A 232 7.11 26.72 -10.10
CA LYS A 232 6.30 26.22 -11.22
C LYS A 232 4.82 26.27 -10.82
N PRO A 233 3.90 26.58 -11.75
CA PRO A 233 2.48 26.50 -11.46
C PRO A 233 2.07 25.04 -11.20
N VAL A 234 1.54 24.77 -10.02
CA VAL A 234 1.07 23.42 -9.60
C VAL A 234 -0.37 23.50 -9.13
N VAL A 235 -1.25 22.70 -9.74
CA VAL A 235 -2.68 22.64 -9.40
C VAL A 235 -2.99 21.33 -8.68
N ALA A 236 -3.66 21.44 -7.52
CA ALA A 236 -4.14 20.30 -6.76
C ALA A 236 -5.54 19.89 -7.21
N MET A 237 -5.70 18.63 -7.65
CA MET A 237 -6.95 17.94 -7.91
C MET A 237 -7.33 17.13 -6.67
N VAL A 238 -8.26 17.64 -5.85
CA VAL A 238 -8.61 17.00 -4.58
C VAL A 238 -9.82 16.09 -4.70
N ALA A 239 -9.65 14.81 -4.33
CA ALA A 239 -10.74 13.84 -4.31
C ALA A 239 -11.78 14.20 -3.22
N PRO A 240 -13.09 13.98 -3.45
CA PRO A 240 -14.13 14.35 -2.48
C PRO A 240 -13.96 13.72 -1.08
N SER A 241 -13.33 12.54 -1.02
CA SER A 241 -13.08 11.81 0.22
C SER A 241 -12.19 12.57 1.21
N ILE A 242 -11.39 13.54 0.76
CA ILE A 242 -10.48 14.30 1.63
C ILE A 242 -11.25 15.02 2.75
N LEU A 243 -12.47 15.48 2.46
CA LEU A 243 -13.34 16.14 3.43
C LEU A 243 -13.83 15.20 4.54
N GLY A 244 -13.83 13.89 4.29
CA GLY A 244 -14.13 12.88 5.31
C GLY A 244 -12.90 12.41 6.11
N GLN A 245 -11.69 12.70 5.63
CA GLN A 245 -10.44 12.30 6.28
C GLN A 245 -9.96 13.32 7.33
N PHE A 246 -10.33 14.59 7.18
CA PHE A 246 -9.94 15.65 8.10
C PHE A 246 -11.14 16.20 8.88
N ASN A 247 -11.01 16.27 10.21
CA ASN A 247 -12.03 16.86 11.08
C ASN A 247 -11.93 18.40 11.09
N THR A 248 -12.18 19.04 9.94
CA THR A 248 -12.12 20.50 9.77
C THR A 248 -13.06 20.97 8.66
N THR A 249 -13.23 22.29 8.49
CA THR A 249 -14.08 22.85 7.43
C THR A 249 -13.40 22.82 6.06
N LYS A 250 -14.19 22.82 4.99
CA LYS A 250 -13.72 22.84 3.59
C LYS A 250 -12.78 24.01 3.33
N GLU A 251 -13.10 25.19 3.84
CA GLU A 251 -12.33 26.42 3.65
C GLU A 251 -10.95 26.34 4.31
N LYS A 252 -10.89 25.79 5.54
CA LYS A 252 -9.62 25.56 6.23
C LYS A 252 -8.77 24.52 5.52
N LEU A 253 -9.37 23.44 5.05
CA LEU A 253 -8.66 22.38 4.34
C LEU A 253 -8.07 22.89 3.02
N TYR A 254 -8.90 23.51 2.18
CA TYR A 254 -8.44 24.01 0.87
C TYR A 254 -7.53 25.24 1.02
N GLY A 255 -7.76 26.06 2.04
CA GLY A 255 -6.86 27.13 2.44
C GLY A 255 -5.48 26.61 2.85
N ALA A 256 -5.42 25.50 3.59
CA ALA A 256 -4.16 24.86 3.96
C ALA A 256 -3.42 24.32 2.73
N ILE A 257 -4.13 23.70 1.77
CA ILE A 257 -3.51 23.24 0.51
C ILE A 257 -2.95 24.42 -0.28
N LYS A 258 -3.69 25.54 -0.39
CA LYS A 258 -3.15 26.77 -1.00
C LYS A 258 -1.93 27.32 -0.24
N ALA A 259 -1.96 27.28 1.09
CA ALA A 259 -0.85 27.75 1.93
C ALA A 259 0.43 26.90 1.80
N ILE A 260 0.33 25.65 1.33
CA ILE A 260 1.51 24.83 0.96
C ILE A 260 2.21 25.41 -0.27
N GLY A 261 1.49 26.13 -1.15
CA GLY A 261 2.04 26.76 -2.36
C GLY A 261 1.38 26.33 -3.66
N PHE A 262 0.32 25.52 -3.63
CA PHE A 262 -0.44 25.19 -4.84
C PHE A 262 -1.11 26.43 -5.44
N THR A 263 -0.95 26.63 -6.75
CA THR A 263 -1.50 27.75 -7.52
C THR A 263 -3.02 27.76 -7.48
N ALA A 264 -3.63 26.59 -7.60
CA ALA A 264 -5.08 26.41 -7.48
C ALA A 264 -5.43 25.06 -6.85
N VAL A 265 -6.62 25.00 -6.28
CA VAL A 265 -7.23 23.77 -5.76
C VAL A 265 -8.54 23.58 -6.50
N VAL A 266 -8.68 22.44 -7.17
CA VAL A 266 -9.85 22.08 -7.98
C VAL A 266 -10.41 20.77 -7.43
N GLU A 267 -11.72 20.77 -7.18
CA GLU A 267 -12.41 19.63 -6.59
C GLU A 267 -12.79 18.63 -7.68
N VAL A 268 -12.37 17.37 -7.49
CA VAL A 268 -12.62 16.29 -8.47
C VAL A 268 -14.12 15.96 -8.60
N ALA A 269 -14.97 16.48 -7.70
CA ALA A 269 -16.43 16.38 -7.80
C ALA A 269 -16.97 16.96 -9.12
N GLU A 270 -16.32 17.97 -9.69
CA GLU A 270 -16.73 18.53 -10.99
C GLU A 270 -16.55 17.50 -12.11
N GLY A 271 -15.41 16.81 -12.15
CA GLY A 271 -15.19 15.70 -13.08
C GLY A 271 -16.11 14.51 -12.80
N ALA A 272 -16.50 14.30 -11.54
CA ALA A 272 -17.47 13.25 -11.19
C ALA A 272 -18.85 13.50 -11.79
N MET A 273 -19.31 14.75 -11.84
CA MET A 273 -20.57 15.09 -12.52
C MET A 273 -20.51 14.74 -14.01
N MET A 274 -19.38 15.02 -14.68
CA MET A 274 -19.19 14.65 -16.08
C MET A 274 -19.18 13.13 -16.28
N THR A 275 -18.46 12.38 -15.43
CA THR A 275 -18.49 10.91 -15.47
C THR A 275 -19.92 10.39 -15.33
N VAL A 276 -20.68 10.88 -14.36
CA VAL A 276 -22.06 10.42 -14.13
C VAL A 276 -22.97 10.73 -15.32
N SER A 277 -22.88 11.95 -15.89
CA SER A 277 -23.68 12.31 -17.06
C SER A 277 -23.38 11.43 -18.26
N ASN A 278 -22.10 11.16 -18.54
CA ASN A 278 -21.68 10.32 -19.66
C ASN A 278 -22.03 8.84 -19.44
N GLU A 279 -21.74 8.30 -18.25
CA GLU A 279 -22.09 6.92 -17.88
C GLU A 279 -23.61 6.70 -17.94
N ALA A 280 -24.43 7.68 -17.55
CA ALA A 280 -25.88 7.55 -17.58
C ALA A 280 -26.45 7.48 -19.01
N VAL A 281 -25.89 8.26 -19.94
CA VAL A 281 -26.26 8.21 -21.36
C VAL A 281 -25.83 6.86 -21.96
N GLU A 282 -24.58 6.46 -21.74
CA GLU A 282 -24.03 5.21 -22.23
C GLU A 282 -24.81 3.99 -21.70
N LEU A 283 -25.19 3.99 -20.42
CA LEU A 283 -26.02 2.93 -19.84
C LEU A 283 -27.34 2.78 -20.58
N LYS A 284 -28.02 3.89 -20.87
CA LYS A 284 -29.30 3.88 -21.57
C LYS A 284 -29.17 3.33 -22.99
N GLU A 285 -28.12 3.72 -23.69
CA GLU A 285 -27.81 3.23 -25.04
C GLU A 285 -27.53 1.73 -25.03
N LYS A 286 -26.63 1.26 -24.15
CA LYS A 286 -26.23 -0.15 -24.05
C LYS A 286 -27.41 -1.07 -23.69
N LEU A 287 -28.26 -0.65 -22.75
CA LEU A 287 -29.48 -1.39 -22.42
C LEU A 287 -30.47 -1.40 -23.60
N GLY A 288 -30.56 -0.31 -24.35
CA GLY A 288 -31.38 -0.22 -25.57
C GLY A 288 -30.89 -1.12 -26.71
N GLU A 289 -29.59 -1.35 -26.82
CA GLU A 289 -28.94 -2.30 -27.74
C GLU A 289 -29.10 -3.77 -27.32
N GLY A 290 -29.73 -4.04 -26.17
CA GLY A 290 -29.95 -5.38 -25.65
C GLY A 290 -28.82 -5.93 -24.77
N GLN A 291 -27.84 -5.10 -24.39
CA GLN A 291 -26.81 -5.51 -23.42
C GLN A 291 -27.46 -5.75 -22.04
N PRO A 292 -27.14 -6.83 -21.32
CA PRO A 292 -27.82 -7.18 -20.07
C PRO A 292 -27.50 -6.23 -18.91
N PHE A 293 -26.29 -5.66 -18.87
CA PHE A 293 -25.84 -4.76 -17.81
C PHE A 293 -24.64 -3.92 -18.28
N MET A 294 -24.26 -2.93 -17.47
CA MET A 294 -23.02 -2.16 -17.63
C MET A 294 -22.37 -1.98 -16.25
N THR A 295 -21.04 -1.91 -16.23
CA THR A 295 -20.23 -1.69 -15.04
C THR A 295 -19.49 -0.35 -15.17
N THR A 296 -19.17 0.27 -14.03
CA THR A 296 -18.52 1.58 -13.98
C THR A 296 -17.04 1.49 -14.39
N SER A 297 -16.46 2.62 -14.80
CA SER A 297 -15.07 2.69 -15.26
C SER A 297 -14.13 3.47 -14.32
N CYS A 298 -14.67 4.13 -13.30
CA CYS A 298 -13.94 5.14 -12.53
C CYS A 298 -12.90 4.60 -11.52
N CYS A 299 -12.94 3.31 -11.19
CA CYS A 299 -12.04 2.66 -10.23
C CYS A 299 -10.85 1.98 -10.94
N PRO A 300 -9.60 2.48 -10.79
CA PRO A 300 -8.46 1.93 -11.52
C PRO A 300 -8.17 0.47 -11.14
N SER A 301 -8.37 0.09 -9.88
CA SER A 301 -8.19 -1.32 -9.46
C SER A 301 -9.20 -2.25 -10.12
N TYR A 302 -10.44 -1.80 -10.36
CA TYR A 302 -11.42 -2.56 -11.11
C TYR A 302 -11.01 -2.69 -12.57
N ILE A 303 -10.59 -1.59 -13.21
CA ILE A 303 -10.07 -1.63 -14.58
C ILE A 303 -8.88 -2.59 -14.72
N GLN A 304 -7.94 -2.57 -13.78
CA GLN A 304 -6.81 -3.52 -13.78
C GLN A 304 -7.26 -4.97 -13.53
N LEU A 305 -8.28 -5.18 -12.68
CA LEU A 305 -8.88 -6.50 -12.49
C LEU A 305 -9.48 -7.03 -13.80
N VAL A 306 -10.27 -6.22 -14.50
CA VAL A 306 -10.86 -6.57 -15.80
C VAL A 306 -9.77 -6.88 -16.82
N ARG A 307 -8.78 -6.00 -16.98
CA ARG A 307 -7.70 -6.19 -17.96
C ARG A 307 -6.85 -7.45 -17.71
N LYS A 308 -6.58 -7.78 -16.44
CA LYS A 308 -5.60 -8.84 -16.09
C LYS A 308 -6.24 -10.19 -15.74
N HIS A 309 -7.42 -10.20 -15.14
CA HIS A 309 -7.99 -11.40 -14.50
C HIS A 309 -9.37 -11.78 -15.01
N ILE A 310 -10.17 -10.82 -15.50
CA ILE A 310 -11.54 -11.08 -16.00
C ILE A 310 -11.80 -10.32 -17.33
N PRO A 311 -11.02 -10.59 -18.39
CA PRO A 311 -11.10 -9.84 -19.65
C PRO A 311 -12.47 -9.94 -20.33
N ASP A 312 -13.23 -11.01 -20.07
CA ASP A 312 -14.60 -11.19 -20.56
C ASP A 312 -15.57 -10.11 -20.05
N MET A 313 -15.21 -9.37 -18.99
CA MET A 313 -15.98 -8.24 -18.47
C MET A 313 -15.75 -6.96 -19.27
N ALA A 314 -14.67 -6.87 -20.07
CA ALA A 314 -14.28 -5.65 -20.77
C ALA A 314 -15.38 -5.01 -21.65
N PRO A 315 -16.20 -5.78 -22.40
CA PRO A 315 -17.29 -5.21 -23.19
C PRO A 315 -18.38 -4.52 -22.36
N PHE A 316 -18.49 -4.87 -21.07
CA PHE A 316 -19.49 -4.32 -20.16
C PHE A 316 -18.96 -3.15 -19.32
N VAL A 317 -17.69 -2.77 -19.46
CA VAL A 317 -17.12 -1.62 -18.76
C VAL A 317 -17.45 -0.36 -19.54
N SER A 318 -17.97 0.66 -18.85
CA SER A 318 -18.22 1.97 -19.45
C SER A 318 -16.96 2.54 -20.12
N ALA A 319 -17.13 3.18 -21.28
CA ALA A 319 -16.10 3.91 -21.99
C ALA A 319 -15.85 5.32 -21.41
N SER A 320 -16.67 5.77 -20.45
CA SER A 320 -16.55 7.07 -19.81
C SER A 320 -15.23 7.21 -19.05
N GLY A 321 -14.65 8.41 -19.05
CA GLY A 321 -13.47 8.73 -18.25
C GLY A 321 -13.77 8.77 -16.76
N SER A 322 -12.75 8.54 -15.93
CA SER A 322 -12.91 8.69 -14.48
C SER A 322 -13.07 10.16 -14.08
N PRO A 323 -13.54 10.45 -12.85
CA PRO A 323 -13.60 11.82 -12.34
C PRO A 323 -12.26 12.54 -12.41
N MET A 324 -11.15 11.85 -12.10
CA MET A 324 -9.80 12.40 -12.20
C MET A 324 -9.45 12.76 -13.64
N TYR A 325 -9.84 11.90 -14.60
CA TYR A 325 -9.58 12.13 -16.01
C TYR A 325 -10.25 13.42 -16.51
N TYR A 326 -11.54 13.59 -16.24
CA TYR A 326 -12.27 14.78 -16.67
C TYR A 326 -11.82 16.04 -15.93
N THR A 327 -11.55 15.96 -14.63
CA THR A 327 -10.99 17.11 -13.90
C THR A 327 -9.62 17.53 -14.45
N ALA A 328 -8.78 16.59 -14.86
CA ALA A 328 -7.49 16.90 -15.45
C ALA A 328 -7.62 17.64 -16.80
N GLN A 329 -8.64 17.29 -17.60
CA GLN A 329 -8.95 18.02 -18.84
C GLN A 329 -9.39 19.46 -18.56
N ILE A 330 -10.31 19.67 -17.62
CA ILE A 330 -10.77 21.01 -17.21
C ILE A 330 -9.59 21.87 -16.74
N ILE A 331 -8.69 21.30 -15.96
CA ILE A 331 -7.50 22.01 -15.48
C ILE A 331 -6.55 22.32 -16.62
N LYS A 332 -6.36 21.39 -17.58
CA LYS A 332 -5.49 21.63 -18.74
C LYS A 332 -5.98 22.81 -19.58
N GLU A 333 -7.29 22.97 -19.73
CA GLU A 333 -7.87 24.11 -20.43
C GLU A 333 -7.68 25.44 -19.67
N LYS A 334 -7.83 25.41 -18.34
CA LYS A 334 -7.76 26.61 -17.50
C LYS A 334 -6.32 27.03 -17.14
N TYR A 335 -5.41 26.06 -17.02
CA TYR A 335 -4.03 26.21 -16.59
C TYR A 335 -3.11 25.34 -17.48
N PRO A 336 -2.91 25.70 -18.76
CA PRO A 336 -2.24 24.85 -19.74
C PRO A 336 -0.79 24.50 -19.38
N ASP A 337 -0.08 25.39 -18.70
CA ASP A 337 1.33 25.18 -18.31
C ASP A 337 1.50 24.62 -16.89
N ALA A 338 0.40 24.39 -16.17
CA ALA A 338 0.47 23.92 -14.80
C ALA A 338 0.69 22.41 -14.72
N LYS A 339 1.53 22.02 -13.77
CA LYS A 339 1.63 20.64 -13.30
C LYS A 339 0.39 20.27 -12.51
N GLN A 340 -0.14 19.08 -12.75
CA GLN A 340 -1.38 18.64 -12.11
C GLN A 340 -1.11 17.49 -11.13
N VAL A 341 -1.59 17.65 -9.90
CA VAL A 341 -1.37 16.69 -8.81
C VAL A 341 -2.71 16.20 -8.30
N PHE A 342 -2.99 14.91 -8.47
CA PHE A 342 -4.14 14.29 -7.82
C PHE A 342 -3.85 13.98 -6.35
N ILE A 343 -4.76 14.39 -5.47
CA ILE A 343 -4.69 14.14 -4.03
C ILE A 343 -5.92 13.33 -3.64
N GLY A 344 -5.74 12.07 -3.26
CA GLY A 344 -6.85 11.20 -2.87
C GLY A 344 -6.43 9.83 -2.35
N PRO A 345 -7.35 9.06 -1.74
CA PRO A 345 -7.03 7.93 -0.86
C PRO A 345 -6.61 6.65 -1.62
N CYS A 346 -6.37 6.72 -2.91
CA CYS A 346 -6.26 5.55 -3.77
C CYS A 346 -4.92 5.51 -4.51
N ILE A 347 -4.07 4.58 -4.10
CA ILE A 347 -2.77 4.31 -4.74
C ILE A 347 -2.95 3.88 -6.20
N ALA A 348 -4.04 3.16 -6.51
CA ALA A 348 -4.32 2.71 -7.87
C ALA A 348 -4.53 3.87 -8.87
N LYS A 349 -4.88 5.07 -8.39
CA LYS A 349 -4.96 6.27 -9.26
C LYS A 349 -3.62 6.62 -9.89
N ARG A 350 -2.51 6.19 -9.29
CA ARG A 350 -1.19 6.34 -9.91
C ARG A 350 -1.01 5.49 -11.17
N LYS A 351 -1.67 4.33 -11.26
CA LYS A 351 -1.66 3.53 -12.49
C LYS A 351 -2.46 4.23 -13.59
N GLU A 352 -3.60 4.82 -13.25
CA GLU A 352 -4.40 5.63 -14.19
C GLU A 352 -3.64 6.90 -14.62
N ALA A 353 -2.95 7.59 -13.70
CA ALA A 353 -2.18 8.78 -14.00
C ALA A 353 -1.07 8.50 -15.03
N LYS A 354 -0.39 7.34 -14.95
CA LYS A 354 0.59 6.92 -15.97
C LYS A 354 0.01 6.79 -17.39
N GLU A 355 -1.29 6.53 -17.49
CA GLU A 355 -2.01 6.42 -18.76
C GLU A 355 -2.64 7.76 -19.19
N ASN A 356 -2.50 8.82 -18.39
CA ASN A 356 -3.09 10.13 -18.64
C ASN A 356 -2.02 11.25 -18.68
N PRO A 357 -1.72 11.83 -19.85
CA PRO A 357 -0.68 12.86 -19.98
C PRO A 357 -0.99 14.17 -19.24
N ASN A 358 -2.23 14.37 -18.79
CA ASN A 358 -2.64 15.55 -18.04
C ASN A 358 -2.44 15.40 -16.53
N VAL A 359 -1.99 14.24 -16.01
CA VAL A 359 -1.79 14.02 -14.58
C VAL A 359 -0.32 13.71 -14.31
N ASP A 360 0.42 14.66 -13.73
CA ASP A 360 1.85 14.51 -13.50
C ASP A 360 2.16 13.67 -12.24
N TYR A 361 1.40 13.89 -11.15
CA TYR A 361 1.69 13.26 -9.85
C TYR A 361 0.43 12.82 -9.11
N VAL A 362 0.58 11.81 -8.25
CA VAL A 362 -0.45 11.30 -7.34
C VAL A 362 0.07 11.29 -5.90
N MET A 363 -0.73 11.82 -4.98
CA MET A 363 -0.49 11.81 -3.53
C MET A 363 -1.66 11.14 -2.82
N THR A 364 -1.36 10.25 -1.85
CA THR A 364 -2.36 9.49 -1.09
C THR A 364 -2.40 9.80 0.39
#